data_AF-A0ABD5U1H7-F1
#
_entry.id   AF-A0ABD5U1H7-F1
#
_cell.length_a   1.000
_cell.length_b   1.000
_cell.length_c   1.000
_cell.angle_alpha   90.00
_cell.angle_beta   90.00
_cell.angle_gamma   90.00
#
_symmetry.space_group_name_H-M   'P 1'
#
loop_
_entity.id
_entity.type
_entity.pdbx_description
1 polymer ?
#
loop_
_entity_poly.entity_id
_entity_poly.type
_entity_poly.pdbx_seq_one_letter_code
_entity_poly.pdbx_strand_id
1 'polypeptide(L)'
;MSLKSAVGGAFGYLLLLAALGAAVWGVWVVGLTLSNGATAGRLMAILSSFGTAATFGFFGYFVRKVVAGQILPIDVDKSVAYRAGR
;
A
#
# COMPACT_ATOMS: atom_id res chain seq x y z
N MET A 1 -1.96 12.21 -21.87
CA MET A 1 -2.52 11.59 -20.65
C MET A 1 -3.81 12.31 -20.28
N SER A 2 -4.86 11.59 -19.89
CA SER A 2 -6.08 12.25 -19.39
C SER A 2 -5.84 12.84 -17.99
N LEU A 3 -6.55 13.90 -17.62
CA LEU A 3 -6.46 14.51 -16.28
C LEU A 3 -6.72 13.48 -15.17
N LYS A 4 -7.69 12.59 -15.39
CA LYS A 4 -7.97 11.46 -14.48
C LYS A 4 -6.74 10.58 -14.27
N SER A 5 -5.97 10.34 -15.33
CA SER A 5 -4.77 9.51 -15.26
C SER A 5 -3.61 10.21 -14.54
N ALA A 6 -3.44 11.52 -14.74
CA ALA A 6 -2.45 12.30 -14.01
C ALA A 6 -2.78 12.37 -12.50
N VAL A 7 -4.02 12.70 -12.15
CA VAL A 7 -4.48 12.81 -10.75
C VAL A 7 -4.40 11.46 -10.04
N GLY A 8 -4.90 10.40 -10.66
CA GLY A 8 -4.82 9.05 -10.09
C GLY A 8 -3.37 8.57 -9.92
N GLY A 9 -2.50 8.86 -10.88
CA GLY A 9 -1.08 8.57 -10.78
C GLY A 9 -0.41 9.29 -9.60
N ALA A 10 -0.64 10.61 -9.48
CA ALA A 10 -0.11 11.42 -8.38
C ALA A 10 -0.61 10.92 -7.02
N PHE A 11 -1.91 10.62 -6.90
CA PHE A 11 -2.48 10.04 -5.68
C PHE A 11 -1.83 8.70 -5.31
N GLY A 12 -1.64 7.81 -6.29
CA GLY A 12 -0.95 6.54 -6.09
C GLY A 12 0.49 6.72 -5.61
N TYR A 13 1.23 7.70 -6.14
CA TYR A 13 2.58 8.04 -5.65
C TYR A 13 2.58 8.61 -4.24
N LEU A 14 1.61 9.46 -3.88
CA LEU A 14 1.48 9.98 -2.52
C LEU A 14 1.27 8.84 -1.51
N LEU A 15 0.44 7.85 -1.84
CA LEU A 15 0.26 6.66 -1.01
C LEU A 15 1.56 5.85 -0.86
N LEU A 16 2.32 5.68 -1.95
CA LEU A 16 3.62 5.01 -1.88
C LEU A 16 4.65 5.78 -1.03
N LEU A 17 4.64 7.11 -1.09
CA LEU A 17 5.49 7.95 -0.23
C LEU A 17 5.10 7.82 1.25
N ALA A 18 3.80 7.84 1.55
CA ALA A 18 3.31 7.60 2.91
C ALA A 18 3.69 6.19 3.41
N ALA A 19 3.62 5.17 2.54
CA ALA A 19 4.04 3.82 2.84
C ALA A 19 5.55 3.73 3.14
N LEU A 20 6.39 4.40 2.34
CA LEU A 20 7.82 4.50 2.56
C LEU A 20 8.12 5.16 3.91
N GLY A 21 7.49 6.30 4.19
CA GLY A 21 7.67 7.01 5.46
C GLY A 21 7.27 6.16 6.66
N ALA A 22 6.13 5.46 6.58
CA ALA A 22 5.68 4.54 7.61
C ALA A 22 6.65 3.35 7.81
N ALA A 23 7.19 2.78 6.73
CA ALA A 23 8.16 1.69 6.81
C ALA A 23 9.48 2.13 7.46
N VAL A 24 10.02 3.29 7.07
CA VAL A 24 11.24 3.85 7.65
C VAL A 24 11.05 4.14 9.14
N TRP A 25 9.90 4.74 9.50
CA TRP A 25 9.55 4.96 10.91
C TRP A 25 9.44 3.65 11.69
N GLY A 26 8.79 2.63 11.12
CA GLY A 26 8.67 1.31 11.74
C GLY A 26 10.02 0.68 12.02
N VAL A 27 10.94 0.70 11.06
CA VAL A 27 12.32 0.20 11.22
C VAL A 27 13.06 0.96 12.33
N TRP A 28 12.92 2.28 12.38
CA TRP A 28 13.50 3.09 13.45
C TRP A 28 12.97 2.69 14.83
N VAL A 29 11.65 2.52 14.99
CA VAL A 29 11.05 2.10 16.26
C VAL A 29 11.45 0.68 16.65
N VAL A 30 11.64 -0.22 15.68
CA VAL A 30 12.22 -1.56 15.93
C VAL A 30 13.63 -1.41 16.50
N GLY A 31 14.49 -0.58 15.91
CA GLY A 31 15.84 -0.32 16.44
C GLY A 31 15.82 0.26 17.86
N LEU A 32 14.91 1.19 18.15
CA LEU A 32 14.70 1.72 19.51
C LEU A 32 14.23 0.64 20.49
N THR A 33 13.37 -0.27 20.03
CA THR A 33 12.84 -1.37 20.84
C THR A 33 13.93 -2.39 21.19
N LEU A 34 14.81 -2.70 20.25
CA LEU A 34 15.94 -3.61 20.46
C LEU A 34 16.99 -3.02 21.41
N SER A 35 17.23 -1.70 21.33
CA SER A 35 18.24 -1.02 22.16
C SER A 35 17.76 -0.65 23.56
N ASN A 36 16.48 -0.29 23.72
CA ASN A 36 15.94 0.27 24.97
C ASN A 36 14.81 -0.59 25.58
N GLY A 37 14.62 -1.81 25.08
CA GLY A 37 13.60 -2.74 25.53
C GLY A 37 12.21 -2.50 24.94
N ALA A 38 11.34 -3.51 25.10
CA ALA A 38 9.97 -3.47 24.62
C ALA A 38 9.05 -2.71 25.60
N THR A 39 8.22 -1.84 25.05
CA THR A 39 7.10 -1.19 25.75
C THR A 39 5.84 -1.32 24.93
N ALA A 40 4.67 -1.30 25.58
CA ALA A 40 3.38 -1.39 24.88
C ALA A 40 3.25 -0.32 23.77
N GLY A 41 3.67 0.92 24.05
CA GLY A 41 3.63 2.00 23.06
C GLY A 41 4.51 1.74 21.84
N ARG A 42 5.73 1.20 22.02
CA ARG A 42 6.64 0.87 20.91
C ARG A 42 6.10 -0.27 20.07
N LEU A 43 5.55 -1.32 20.70
CA LEU A 43 4.94 -2.45 19.97
C LEU A 43 3.73 -2.00 19.15
N MET A 44 2.87 -1.14 19.70
CA MET A 44 1.72 -0.56 18.97
C MET A 44 2.17 0.35 17.83
N ALA A 45 3.24 1.12 18.02
CA ALA A 45 3.81 1.96 16.97
C ALA A 45 4.39 1.12 15.82
N ILE A 46 5.10 0.03 16.13
CA ILE A 46 5.59 -0.95 15.14
C ILE A 46 4.42 -1.52 14.35
N LEU A 47 3.41 -2.06 15.03
CA LEU A 47 2.24 -2.67 14.38
C LEU A 47 1.52 -1.68 13.46
N SER A 48 1.26 -0.47 13.95
CA SER A 48 0.60 0.58 13.19
C SER A 48 1.43 0.99 11.97
N SER A 49 2.74 1.19 12.15
CA SER A 49 3.63 1.63 11.06
C SER A 49 3.68 0.64 9.90
N PHE A 50 3.86 -0.65 10.18
CA PHE A 50 3.90 -1.68 9.14
C PHE A 50 2.51 -1.97 8.56
N GLY A 51 1.45 -1.88 9.36
CA GLY A 51 0.07 -1.97 8.87
C GLY A 51 -0.26 -0.84 7.89
N THR A 52 0.13 0.40 8.20
CA THR A 52 0.00 1.56 7.30
C THR A 52 0.85 1.38 6.05
N ALA A 53 2.12 0.95 6.20
CA ALA A 53 3.02 0.72 5.07
C ALA A 53 2.46 -0.32 4.09
N ALA A 54 1.95 -1.45 4.59
CA ALA A 54 1.33 -2.48 3.77
C ALA A 54 0.07 -1.93 3.08
N THR A 55 -0.85 -1.32 3.84
CA THR A 55 -2.12 -0.82 3.30
C THR A 55 -1.90 0.22 2.21
N PHE A 56 -1.15 1.28 2.50
CA PHE A 56 -0.90 2.34 1.52
C PHE A 56 0.03 1.89 0.38
N GLY A 57 0.96 0.97 0.64
CA GLY A 57 1.81 0.37 -0.38
C GLY A 57 0.99 -0.39 -1.43
N PHE A 58 0.10 -1.28 -0.98
CA PHE A 58 -0.79 -2.02 -1.87
C PHE A 58 -1.75 -1.08 -2.60
N PHE A 59 -2.45 -0.19 -1.89
CA PHE A 59 -3.40 0.74 -2.52
C PHE A 59 -2.72 1.65 -3.55
N GLY A 60 -1.57 2.25 -3.21
CA GLY A 60 -0.81 3.10 -4.12
C GLY A 60 -0.37 2.37 -5.38
N TYR A 61 0.10 1.12 -5.23
CA TYR A 61 0.44 0.25 -6.35
C TYR A 61 -0.75 -0.05 -7.25
N PHE A 62 -1.88 -0.47 -6.68
CA PHE A 62 -3.08 -0.80 -7.45
C PHE A 62 -3.66 0.41 -8.18
N VAL A 63 -3.78 1.57 -7.52
CA VAL A 63 -4.26 2.80 -8.15
C VAL A 63 -3.42 3.12 -9.39
N ARG A 64 -2.09 3.05 -9.27
CA ARG A 64 -1.20 3.30 -10.41
C ARG A 64 -1.39 2.32 -11.56
N LYS A 65 -1.60 1.04 -11.26
CA LYS A 65 -1.86 0.02 -12.28
C LYS A 65 -3.19 0.23 -13.00
N VAL A 66 -4.27 0.47 -12.24
CA VAL A 66 -5.60 0.77 -12.80
C VAL A 66 -5.53 1.98 -13.72
N VAL A 67 -4.89 3.04 -13.26
CA VAL A 67 -4.79 4.31 -13.98
C VAL A 67 -3.90 4.20 -15.24
N ALA A 68 -2.93 3.29 -15.24
CA ALA A 68 -2.12 2.96 -16.41
C ALA A 68 -2.83 2.00 -17.39
N GLY A 69 -4.06 1.56 -17.09
CA GLY A 69 -4.81 0.63 -17.91
C GLY A 69 -4.24 -0.80 -17.90
N GLN A 70 -3.46 -1.16 -16.87
CA GLN A 70 -2.94 -2.52 -16.73
C GLN A 70 -4.03 -3.46 -16.22
N ILE A 71 -4.09 -4.66 -16.79
CA ILE A 71 -4.98 -5.73 -16.34
C ILE A 71 -4.61 -6.11 -14.90
N LEU A 72 -5.59 -6.06 -14.00
CA LEU A 72 -5.42 -6.55 -12.65
C LEU A 72 -5.83 -8.02 -12.54
N PRO A 73 -5.27 -8.78 -11.57
CA PRO A 73 -5.72 -10.15 -11.30
C PRO A 73 -7.24 -10.25 -11.09
N ILE A 74 -7.86 -9.26 -10.43
CA ILE A 74 -9.31 -9.21 -10.21
C ILE A 74 -10.12 -9.11 -11.51
N ASP A 75 -9.55 -8.54 -12.58
CA ASP A 75 -10.22 -8.45 -13.88
C ASP A 75 -10.25 -9.83 -14.55
N VAL A 76 -9.21 -10.64 -14.35
CA VAL A 76 -9.16 -12.04 -14.79
C VAL A 76 -10.19 -12.87 -14.01
N ASP A 77 -10.26 -12.73 -12.68
CA ASP A 77 -11.25 -13.44 -11.85
C ASP A 77 -12.69 -13.13 -12.27
N LYS A 78 -13.02 -11.86 -12.51
CA LYS A 78 -14.33 -11.46 -13.06
C LYS A 78 -14.58 -12.14 -14.41
N SER A 79 -13.60 -12.10 -15.31
CA SER A 79 -13.76 -12.70 -16.64
C SER A 79 -14.06 -14.20 -16.58
N VAL A 80 -13.47 -14.93 -15.62
CA VAL A 80 -13.71 -16.36 -15.40
C VAL A 80 -15.05 -16.61 -14.73
N ALA A 81 -15.38 -15.86 -13.67
CA ALA A 81 -16.64 -15.99 -12.95
C ALA A 81 -17.87 -15.77 -13.86
N TYR A 82 -17.79 -14.82 -14.79
CA TYR A 82 -18.86 -14.55 -15.76
C TYR A 82 -18.73 -15.37 -17.06
N ARG A 83 -17.68 -16.18 -17.23
CA ARG A 83 -17.52 -17.07 -18.41
C ARG A 83 -18.43 -18.28 -18.36
N ALA A 84 -18.78 -18.75 -17.17
CA ALA A 84 -19.62 -19.94 -16.95
C ALA A 84 -21.13 -19.67 -17.06
N GLY A 85 -21.55 -18.41 -17.25
CA GLY A 85 -22.96 -17.99 -17.31
C GLY A 85 -23.48 -17.67 -18.71
N ARG A 86 -22.80 -18.09 -19.77
CA ARG A 86 -23.28 -18.05 -21.17
C ARG A 86 -23.40 -19.45 -21.72
#